data_AF-A0A368GW46-F1
#
_entry.id   AF-A0A368GW46-F1
#
_cell.length_a   1.000
_cell.length_b   1.000
_cell.length_c   1.000
_cell.angle_alpha   90.00
_cell.angle_beta   90.00
_cell.angle_gamma   90.00
#
_symmetry.space_group_name_H-M   'P 1'
#
loop_
_entity.id
_entity.type
_entity.pdbx_description
1 polymer ?
#
loop_
_entity_poly.entity_id
_entity_poly.type
_entity_poly.pdbx_seq_one_letter_code
_entity_poly.pdbx_strand_id
1 'polypeptide(L)'
;MKWMLLILLLPLVAADKEREVDGAAARIHRHLGGSEDDHEGDHQAILGSRKAAEEFDDMPIEESKRRLEILARKMDMNEDGFIGSLFANLTIFRLYGSLDESELTNWVERSMVSLDEEEVNERMTEMDTDGDKLVSWEEYVADSFPEQDIKKLDPDDKKLMDEDARYFKAADLNADGKLSKEELSAFLNPENYKHMHKTLVEVTMKEKDLNNDGAIDLKEFLGEMADNSQSEWHKVESDRLVSYST
;
A
#
# COMPACT_ATOMS: atom_id res chain seq x y z
N MET A 1 -20.56 19.40 -27.61
CA MET A 1 -20.36 18.03 -27.06
C MET A 1 -18.97 17.78 -26.48
N LYS A 2 -18.08 18.80 -26.35
CA LYS A 2 -16.75 18.66 -25.71
C LYS A 2 -16.75 18.82 -24.18
N TRP A 3 -17.88 19.22 -23.58
CA TRP A 3 -17.99 19.48 -22.14
C TRP A 3 -18.56 18.31 -21.33
N MET A 4 -19.11 17.28 -21.98
CA MET A 4 -19.67 16.11 -21.28
C MET A 4 -18.63 15.03 -20.95
N LEU A 5 -17.48 15.01 -21.65
CA LEU A 5 -16.39 14.06 -21.37
C LEU A 5 -15.60 14.40 -20.09
N LEU A 6 -15.57 15.69 -19.70
CA LEU A 6 -14.96 16.13 -18.43
C LEU A 6 -15.82 15.79 -17.21
N ILE A 7 -17.14 15.66 -17.38
CA ILE A 7 -18.09 15.37 -16.29
C ILE A 7 -18.14 13.86 -15.97
N LEU A 8 -17.76 13.00 -16.92
CA LEU A 8 -17.75 11.54 -16.76
C LEU A 8 -16.41 10.97 -16.25
N LEU A 9 -15.35 11.78 -16.21
CA LEU A 9 -14.07 11.42 -15.58
C LEU A 9 -14.00 11.82 -14.09
N LEU A 10 -14.81 12.79 -13.67
CA LEU A 10 -14.94 13.22 -12.27
C LEU A 10 -15.41 12.11 -11.29
N PRO A 11 -16.26 11.13 -11.68
CA PRO A 11 -16.65 10.04 -10.77
C PRO A 11 -15.65 8.88 -10.77
N LEU A 12 -14.75 8.78 -11.77
CA LEU A 12 -13.75 7.71 -11.82
C LEU A 12 -12.48 8.07 -11.03
N VAL A 13 -12.24 9.37 -10.82
CA VAL A 13 -11.24 9.92 -9.88
C VAL A 13 -11.80 9.97 -8.44
N ALA A 14 -13.07 9.63 -8.24
CA ALA A 14 -13.63 9.38 -6.91
C ALA A 14 -13.45 7.90 -6.51
N ALA A 15 -12.28 7.33 -6.79
CA ALA A 15 -11.79 6.26 -5.92
C ALA A 15 -11.63 6.93 -4.55
N ASP A 16 -12.48 6.53 -3.60
CA ASP A 16 -12.43 7.04 -2.23
C ASP A 16 -10.99 6.95 -1.75
N LYS A 17 -10.41 8.09 -1.40
CA LYS A 17 -9.06 8.18 -0.85
C LYS A 17 -9.06 7.39 0.46
N GLU A 18 -8.59 6.16 0.41
CA GLU A 18 -8.38 5.38 1.63
C GLU A 18 -7.38 6.12 2.50
N ARG A 19 -7.65 6.18 3.79
CA ARG A 19 -6.78 6.88 4.72
C ARG A 19 -5.58 5.98 4.97
N GLU A 20 -4.48 6.23 4.26
CA GLU A 20 -3.25 5.41 4.36
C GLU A 20 -2.73 5.30 5.80
N VAL A 21 -2.97 6.33 6.62
CA VAL A 21 -2.57 6.38 8.04
C VAL A 21 -3.29 5.38 8.95
N ASP A 22 -4.39 4.77 8.49
CA ASP A 22 -5.11 3.72 9.21
C ASP A 22 -4.90 2.32 8.60
N GLY A 23 -4.25 2.25 7.43
CA GLY A 23 -3.89 1.01 6.75
C GLY A 23 -2.64 0.34 7.35
N ALA A 24 -2.35 -0.90 6.95
CA ALA A 24 -1.16 -1.62 7.42
C ALA A 24 0.15 -0.90 7.06
N ALA A 25 0.17 -0.19 5.91
CA ALA A 25 1.27 0.67 5.46
C ALA A 25 1.54 1.86 6.41
N ALA A 26 0.55 2.32 7.19
CA ALA A 26 0.72 3.38 8.18
C ALA A 26 1.82 3.07 9.20
N ARG A 27 2.00 1.79 9.54
CA ARG A 27 3.00 1.34 10.52
C ARG A 27 4.41 1.72 10.08
N ILE A 28 4.73 1.51 8.80
CA ILE A 28 6.02 1.87 8.22
C ILE A 28 6.15 3.39 8.11
N HIS A 29 5.07 4.07 7.69
CA HIS A 29 5.03 5.54 7.60
C HIS A 29 5.22 6.25 8.94
N ARG A 30 4.75 5.69 10.07
CA ARG A 30 4.95 6.26 11.41
C ARG A 30 6.43 6.35 11.79
N HIS A 31 7.24 5.38 11.37
CA HIS A 31 8.69 5.39 11.59
C HIS A 31 9.43 6.30 10.60
N LEU A 32 8.87 6.56 9.41
CA LEU A 32 9.57 7.23 8.30
C LEU A 32 9.15 8.67 7.99
N GLY A 33 8.06 9.19 8.58
CA GLY A 33 7.75 10.64 8.53
C GLY A 33 7.44 11.23 7.14
N GLY A 34 6.80 10.48 6.24
CA GLY A 34 6.44 10.94 4.89
C GLY A 34 5.26 11.91 4.81
N SER A 35 5.32 12.89 3.89
CA SER A 35 4.29 13.91 3.63
C SER A 35 3.31 13.51 2.51
N GLU A 36 2.04 13.86 2.69
CA GLU A 36 0.90 13.63 1.80
C GLU A 36 0.98 14.45 0.49
N ASP A 37 1.39 13.86 -0.63
CA ASP A 37 1.09 14.41 -1.97
C ASP A 37 0.45 13.34 -2.88
N ASP A 38 -0.81 13.60 -3.25
CA ASP A 38 -1.82 12.66 -3.80
C ASP A 38 -1.53 12.15 -5.22
N HIS A 39 -0.46 12.61 -5.87
CA HIS A 39 -0.14 12.29 -7.27
C HIS A 39 1.06 11.36 -7.40
N GLU A 40 1.90 11.28 -6.37
CA GLU A 40 3.11 10.46 -6.40
C GLU A 40 2.75 8.97 -6.36
N GLY A 41 1.75 8.59 -5.54
CA GLY A 41 1.27 7.22 -5.43
C GLY A 41 0.74 6.65 -6.75
N ASP A 42 -0.04 7.42 -7.51
CA ASP A 42 -0.54 7.00 -8.83
C ASP A 42 0.60 6.77 -9.83
N HIS A 43 1.62 7.64 -9.82
CA HIS A 43 2.77 7.50 -10.70
C HIS A 43 3.60 6.27 -10.34
N GLN A 44 3.82 6.04 -9.04
CA GLN A 44 4.48 4.85 -8.52
C GLN A 44 3.70 3.59 -8.93
N ALA A 45 2.39 3.55 -8.68
CA ALA A 45 1.53 2.41 -9.00
C ALA A 45 1.52 2.07 -10.50
N ILE A 46 1.54 3.06 -11.39
CA ILE A 46 1.55 2.81 -12.84
C ILE A 46 2.95 2.41 -13.33
N LEU A 47 4.02 3.02 -12.79
CA LEU A 47 5.38 2.79 -13.25
C LEU A 47 6.05 1.59 -12.59
N GLY A 48 5.54 1.14 -11.44
CA GLY A 48 6.08 0.01 -10.68
C GLY A 48 7.45 0.29 -10.05
N SER A 49 7.83 1.56 -9.93
CA SER A 49 9.10 1.99 -9.34
C SER A 49 9.03 3.42 -8.81
N ARG A 50 9.54 3.63 -7.59
CA ARG A 50 9.63 4.96 -6.96
C ARG A 50 10.58 5.87 -7.72
N LYS A 51 11.78 5.37 -8.04
CA LYS A 51 12.78 6.11 -8.84
C LYS A 51 12.25 6.51 -10.22
N ALA A 52 11.51 5.61 -10.88
CA ALA A 52 10.95 5.91 -12.18
C ALA A 52 9.87 7.01 -12.11
N ALA A 53 9.09 7.05 -11.03
CA ALA A 53 8.08 8.07 -10.77
C ALA A 53 8.72 9.44 -10.46
N GLU A 54 9.73 9.48 -9.58
CA GLU A 54 10.48 10.70 -9.29
C GLU A 54 11.13 11.29 -10.55
N GLU A 55 11.79 10.46 -11.36
CA GLU A 55 12.33 10.90 -12.65
C GLU A 55 11.22 11.44 -13.57
N PHE A 56 10.02 10.85 -13.52
CA PHE A 56 8.90 11.20 -14.39
C PHE A 56 8.39 12.61 -14.17
N ASP A 57 8.36 13.07 -12.92
CA ASP A 57 7.85 14.38 -12.54
C ASP A 57 8.77 15.52 -12.99
N ASP A 58 10.09 15.27 -13.04
CA ASP A 58 11.09 16.24 -13.44
C ASP A 58 11.37 16.27 -14.97
N MET A 59 10.74 15.39 -15.75
CA MET A 59 11.03 15.25 -17.18
C MET A 59 10.24 16.18 -18.10
N PRO A 60 10.82 16.55 -19.27
CA PRO A 60 10.11 17.32 -20.29
C PRO A 60 8.99 16.50 -20.95
N ILE A 61 7.88 17.16 -21.26
CA ILE A 61 6.62 16.60 -21.78
C ILE A 61 6.82 15.62 -22.95
N GLU A 62 7.76 15.92 -23.84
CA GLU A 62 8.09 15.11 -25.01
C GLU A 62 8.68 13.74 -24.63
N GLU A 63 9.54 13.71 -23.62
CA GLU A 63 10.16 12.46 -23.14
C GLU A 63 9.18 11.69 -22.25
N SER A 64 8.39 12.36 -21.42
CA SER A 64 7.32 11.74 -20.62
C SER A 64 6.30 11.02 -21.53
N LYS A 65 5.90 11.64 -22.65
CA LYS A 65 5.03 10.99 -23.66
C LYS A 65 5.68 9.77 -24.30
N ARG A 66 6.97 9.84 -24.60
CA ARG A 66 7.71 8.72 -25.20
C ARG A 66 7.83 7.54 -24.23
N ARG A 67 8.12 7.80 -22.96
CA ARG A 67 8.18 6.77 -21.90
C ARG A 67 6.80 6.15 -21.68
N LEU A 68 5.74 6.94 -21.65
CA LEU A 68 4.36 6.43 -21.59
C LEU A 68 3.98 5.58 -22.81
N GLU A 69 4.44 5.93 -24.01
CA GLU A 69 4.20 5.10 -25.21
C GLU A 69 4.91 3.74 -25.11
N ILE A 70 6.14 3.70 -24.59
CA ILE A 70 6.88 2.46 -24.36
C ILE A 70 6.20 1.62 -23.28
N LEU A 71 5.73 2.27 -22.21
CA LEU A 71 5.01 1.63 -21.11
C LEU A 71 3.70 1.02 -21.60
N ALA A 72 2.92 1.75 -22.38
CA ALA A 72 1.67 1.30 -22.97
C ALA A 72 1.85 0.04 -23.83
N ARG A 73 2.97 -0.06 -24.56
CA ARG A 73 3.31 -1.26 -25.34
C ARG A 73 3.74 -2.45 -24.48
N LYS A 74 4.25 -2.21 -23.27
CA LYS A 74 4.58 -3.28 -22.31
C LYS A 74 3.34 -3.78 -21.58
N MET A 75 2.32 -2.93 -21.42
CA MET A 75 1.02 -3.26 -20.84
C MET A 75 0.17 -4.12 -21.78
N ASP A 76 0.26 -3.88 -23.09
CA ASP A 76 -0.38 -4.66 -24.15
C ASP A 76 0.30 -6.04 -24.29
N MET A 77 -0.18 -7.02 -23.53
CA MET A 77 0.40 -8.37 -23.48
C MET A 77 -0.06 -9.23 -24.65
N ASN A 78 -1.23 -8.94 -25.20
CA ASN A 78 -1.82 -9.70 -26.31
C ASN A 78 -1.44 -9.14 -27.70
N GLU A 79 -0.70 -8.02 -27.73
CA GLU A 79 -0.25 -7.29 -28.92
C GLU A 79 -1.42 -6.82 -29.82
N ASP A 80 -2.60 -6.59 -29.25
CA ASP A 80 -3.80 -6.15 -29.99
C ASP A 80 -3.83 -4.63 -30.26
N GLY A 81 -2.86 -3.89 -29.70
CA GLY A 81 -2.71 -2.45 -29.84
C GLY A 81 -3.59 -1.65 -28.89
N PHE A 82 -4.29 -2.30 -27.96
CA PHE A 82 -5.11 -1.71 -26.92
C PHE A 82 -4.62 -2.14 -25.54
N ILE A 83 -4.99 -1.35 -24.52
CA ILE A 83 -4.86 -1.74 -23.12
C ILE A 83 -6.30 -1.95 -22.65
N GLY A 84 -6.65 -3.19 -22.29
CA GLY A 84 -8.01 -3.59 -21.93
C GLY A 84 -8.69 -2.71 -20.88
N SER A 85 -9.52 -1.77 -21.36
CA SER A 85 -10.72 -1.16 -20.73
C SER A 85 -11.22 0.05 -21.56
N LEU A 86 -10.35 0.75 -22.28
CA LEU A 86 -10.73 2.05 -22.88
C LEU A 86 -11.67 1.97 -24.10
N PHE A 87 -11.85 0.79 -24.72
CA PHE A 87 -12.67 0.64 -25.93
C PHE A 87 -13.90 -0.26 -25.77
N ALA A 88 -14.16 -0.78 -24.57
CA ALA A 88 -15.31 -1.65 -24.27
C ALA A 88 -16.68 -0.99 -24.53
N ASN A 89 -16.76 0.34 -24.48
CA ASN A 89 -18.00 1.10 -24.62
C ASN A 89 -18.35 1.52 -26.05
N LEU A 90 -17.53 1.20 -27.05
CA LEU A 90 -17.91 1.43 -28.44
C LEU A 90 -18.72 0.23 -28.93
N THR A 91 -20.00 0.49 -29.24
CA THR A 91 -21.10 -0.47 -29.53
C THR A 91 -20.81 -1.62 -30.51
N ILE A 92 -19.66 -1.60 -31.21
CA ILE A 92 -19.23 -2.62 -32.16
C ILE A 92 -18.56 -3.82 -31.45
N PHE A 93 -17.97 -3.63 -30.26
CA PHE A 93 -17.21 -4.70 -29.57
C PHE A 93 -18.09 -5.70 -28.79
N ARG A 94 -19.35 -5.36 -28.48
CA ARG A 94 -20.28 -6.20 -27.70
C ARG A 94 -20.68 -7.53 -28.38
N LEU A 95 -20.31 -7.72 -29.66
CA LEU A 95 -20.65 -8.89 -30.46
C LEU A 95 -19.55 -9.96 -30.49
N TYR A 96 -18.32 -9.65 -30.06
CA TYR A 96 -17.24 -10.62 -29.91
C TYR A 96 -16.98 -10.82 -28.41
N GLY A 97 -17.25 -12.03 -27.94
CA GLY A 97 -17.17 -12.39 -26.52
C GLY A 97 -15.80 -12.13 -25.89
N SER A 98 -15.86 -11.90 -24.57
CA SER A 98 -14.78 -11.64 -23.61
C SER A 98 -13.92 -10.41 -23.92
N LEU A 99 -14.39 -9.25 -23.45
CA LEU A 99 -13.53 -8.09 -23.18
C LEU A 99 -12.61 -8.45 -22.02
N ASP A 100 -11.32 -8.37 -22.30
CA ASP A 100 -10.23 -8.73 -21.42
C ASP A 100 -10.00 -7.61 -20.38
N GLU A 101 -10.60 -7.75 -19.19
CA GLU A 101 -10.27 -6.94 -18.01
C GLU A 101 -8.90 -7.30 -17.41
N SER A 102 -8.15 -8.22 -18.02
CA SER A 102 -6.94 -8.75 -17.41
C SER A 102 -5.71 -7.87 -17.63
N GLU A 103 -5.55 -7.13 -18.72
CA GLU A 103 -4.25 -6.51 -19.03
C GLU A 103 -3.87 -5.36 -18.10
N LEU A 104 -4.77 -4.40 -17.89
CA LEU A 104 -4.52 -3.30 -16.95
C LEU A 104 -4.43 -3.83 -15.52
N THR A 105 -5.32 -4.75 -15.14
CA THR A 105 -5.32 -5.38 -13.81
C THR A 105 -4.02 -6.16 -13.57
N ASN A 106 -3.59 -6.99 -14.52
CA ASN A 106 -2.34 -7.74 -14.47
C ASN A 106 -1.12 -6.81 -14.48
N TRP A 107 -1.19 -5.67 -15.17
CA TRP A 107 -0.14 -4.68 -15.14
C TRP A 107 -0.03 -4.04 -13.75
N VAL A 108 -1.15 -3.58 -13.20
CA VAL A 108 -1.21 -2.97 -11.87
C VAL A 108 -0.77 -3.96 -10.79
N GLU A 109 -1.21 -5.22 -10.86
CA GLU A 109 -0.73 -6.27 -9.94
C GLU A 109 0.79 -6.47 -10.05
N ARG A 110 1.32 -6.52 -11.27
CA ARG A 110 2.78 -6.65 -11.49
C ARG A 110 3.55 -5.44 -11.03
N SER A 111 3.04 -4.23 -11.27
CA SER A 111 3.70 -3.01 -10.87
C SER A 111 3.70 -2.87 -9.35
N MET A 112 2.61 -3.26 -8.67
CA MET A 112 2.58 -3.34 -7.19
C MET A 112 3.61 -4.34 -6.66
N VAL A 113 3.69 -5.55 -7.22
CA VAL A 113 4.73 -6.51 -6.82
C VAL A 113 6.14 -5.97 -7.07
N SER A 114 6.34 -5.24 -8.17
CA SER A 114 7.63 -4.60 -8.47
C SER A 114 7.98 -3.48 -7.48
N LEU A 115 7.00 -2.70 -7.01
CA LEU A 115 7.19 -1.68 -5.97
C LEU A 115 7.58 -2.32 -4.65
N ASP A 116 6.83 -3.34 -4.22
CA ASP A 116 7.11 -4.12 -3.02
C ASP A 116 8.55 -4.68 -3.07
N GLU A 117 8.94 -5.26 -4.20
CA GLU A 117 10.29 -5.79 -4.38
C GLU A 117 11.37 -4.70 -4.36
N GLU A 118 11.13 -3.52 -4.95
CA GLU A 118 12.06 -2.38 -4.90
C GLU A 118 12.22 -1.90 -3.46
N GLU A 119 11.12 -1.68 -2.74
CA GLU A 119 11.12 -1.26 -1.33
C GLU A 119 11.88 -2.25 -0.45
N VAL A 120 11.58 -3.55 -0.57
CA VAL A 120 12.26 -4.60 0.19
C VAL A 120 13.76 -4.61 -0.08
N ASN A 121 14.19 -4.40 -1.33
CA ASN A 121 15.62 -4.37 -1.66
C ASN A 121 16.32 -3.15 -1.07
N GLU A 122 15.68 -1.97 -1.13
CA GLU A 122 16.20 -0.75 -0.53
C GLU A 122 16.35 -0.93 0.98
N ARG A 123 15.28 -1.36 1.65
CA ARG A 123 15.26 -1.56 3.10
C ARG A 123 16.24 -2.63 3.55
N MET A 124 16.34 -3.74 2.83
CA MET A 124 17.35 -4.78 3.10
C MET A 124 18.76 -4.19 3.06
N THR A 125 19.06 -3.34 2.06
CA THR A 125 20.40 -2.77 1.89
C THR A 125 20.74 -1.74 2.98
N GLU A 126 19.72 -1.03 3.49
CA GLU A 126 19.89 -0.06 4.57
C GLU A 126 20.06 -0.73 5.94
N MET A 127 19.29 -1.79 6.21
CA MET A 127 19.31 -2.49 7.50
C MET A 127 20.44 -3.52 7.63
N ASP A 128 20.85 -4.18 6.54
CA ASP A 128 21.89 -5.22 6.54
C ASP A 128 23.28 -4.60 6.74
N THR A 129 23.66 -4.46 8.01
CA THR A 129 24.93 -3.84 8.41
C THR A 129 26.09 -4.82 8.39
N ASP A 130 25.82 -6.12 8.60
CA ASP A 130 26.83 -7.17 8.62
C ASP A 130 27.11 -7.79 7.24
N GLY A 131 26.25 -7.52 6.27
CA GLY A 131 26.37 -7.90 4.85
C GLY A 131 26.00 -9.35 4.58
N ASP A 132 25.23 -10.00 5.45
CA ASP A 132 24.84 -11.40 5.31
C ASP A 132 23.57 -11.63 4.48
N LYS A 133 22.94 -10.55 4.00
CA LYS A 133 21.70 -10.51 3.21
C LYS A 133 20.47 -11.00 3.97
N LEU A 134 20.53 -10.97 5.29
CA LEU A 134 19.42 -11.21 6.19
C LEU A 134 19.28 -10.00 7.11
N VAL A 135 18.07 -9.75 7.60
CA VAL A 135 17.86 -8.70 8.61
C VAL A 135 17.65 -9.36 9.96
N SER A 136 18.59 -9.17 10.88
CA SER A 136 18.42 -9.59 12.27
C SER A 136 17.50 -8.62 13.04
N TRP A 137 16.91 -9.09 14.14
CA TRP A 137 16.11 -8.23 15.02
C TRP A 137 16.93 -7.04 15.55
N GLU A 138 18.20 -7.29 15.88
CA GLU A 138 19.10 -6.25 16.36
C GLU A 138 19.35 -5.15 15.32
N GLU A 139 19.51 -5.52 14.04
CA GLU A 139 19.67 -4.58 12.93
C GLU A 139 18.41 -3.77 12.68
N TYR A 140 17.25 -4.43 12.67
CA TYR A 140 15.97 -3.76 12.55
C TYR A 140 15.73 -2.73 13.67
N VAL A 141 16.03 -3.08 14.92
CA VAL A 141 15.89 -2.17 16.06
C VAL A 141 16.90 -1.03 16.00
N ALA A 142 18.13 -1.29 15.56
CA ALA A 142 19.15 -0.26 15.41
C ALA A 142 18.78 0.78 14.33
N ASP A 143 18.17 0.32 13.23
CA ASP A 143 17.66 1.17 12.15
C ASP A 143 16.40 1.95 12.54
N SER A 144 15.44 1.27 13.18
CA SER A 144 14.12 1.86 13.49
C SER A 144 14.12 2.75 14.74
N PHE A 145 15.03 2.51 15.69
CA PHE A 145 15.14 3.28 16.94
C PHE A 145 16.56 3.81 17.15
N PRO A 146 17.10 4.62 16.22
CA PRO A 146 18.45 5.14 16.32
C PRO A 146 18.54 6.10 17.52
N GLU A 147 19.61 6.00 18.29
CA GLU A 147 19.92 6.91 19.42
C GLU A 147 19.03 6.80 20.67
N GLN A 148 18.02 5.92 20.70
CA GLN A 148 17.24 5.66 21.90
C GLN A 148 17.84 4.51 22.73
N ASP A 149 18.15 4.79 23.99
CA ASP A 149 18.44 3.74 24.97
C ASP A 149 17.17 2.87 25.07
N ILE A 150 17.19 1.61 24.64
CA ILE A 150 16.00 0.71 24.65
C ILE A 150 15.30 0.67 26.03
N LYS A 151 16.08 0.93 27.09
CA LYS A 151 15.59 1.00 28.48
C LYS A 151 14.86 2.31 28.85
N LYS A 152 14.95 3.33 28.00
CA LYS A 152 14.35 4.67 28.15
C LYS A 152 13.32 4.98 27.07
N LEU A 153 12.94 4.00 26.25
CA LEU A 153 11.80 4.11 25.34
C LEU A 153 10.60 4.60 26.14
N ASP A 154 9.88 5.55 25.57
CA ASP A 154 8.61 5.95 26.15
C ASP A 154 7.59 4.78 26.01
N PRO A 155 6.44 4.85 26.71
CA PRO A 155 5.45 3.78 26.65
C PRO A 155 4.92 3.47 25.25
N ASP A 156 4.91 4.46 24.35
CA ASP A 156 4.34 4.35 23.01
C ASP A 156 5.36 3.69 22.07
N ASP A 157 6.62 4.12 22.10
CA ASP A 157 7.74 3.49 21.38
C ASP A 157 7.93 2.03 21.82
N LYS A 158 7.79 1.76 23.13
CA LYS A 158 7.86 0.39 23.64
C LYS A 158 6.70 -0.47 23.13
N LYS A 159 5.49 0.10 23.02
CA LYS A 159 4.34 -0.61 22.47
C LYS A 159 4.57 -0.94 21.00
N LEU A 160 5.07 0.02 20.21
CA LEU A 160 5.43 -0.18 18.80
C LEU A 160 6.48 -1.29 18.66
N MET A 161 7.56 -1.25 19.45
CA MET A 161 8.60 -2.28 19.43
C MET A 161 8.06 -3.69 19.79
N ASP A 162 7.15 -3.78 20.76
CA ASP A 162 6.50 -5.04 21.15
C ASP A 162 5.57 -5.59 20.04
N GLU A 163 4.97 -4.72 19.24
CA GLU A 163 4.15 -5.07 18.07
C GLU A 163 5.01 -5.53 16.90
N ASP A 164 6.07 -4.77 16.58
CA ASP A 164 7.02 -5.13 15.53
C ASP A 164 7.72 -6.46 15.85
N ALA A 165 8.01 -6.76 17.12
CA ALA A 165 8.55 -8.05 17.53
C ALA A 165 7.59 -9.23 17.24
N ARG A 166 6.27 -9.00 17.30
CA ARG A 166 5.27 -10.02 16.95
C ARG A 166 5.22 -10.24 15.45
N TYR A 167 5.26 -9.18 14.67
CA TYR A 167 5.30 -9.27 13.21
C TYR A 167 6.59 -9.95 12.75
N PHE A 168 7.75 -9.57 13.30
CA PHE A 168 9.03 -10.16 12.97
C PHE A 168 9.00 -11.67 13.20
N LYS A 169 8.51 -12.11 14.37
CA LYS A 169 8.37 -13.53 14.69
C LYS A 169 7.36 -14.26 13.80
N ALA A 170 6.33 -13.58 13.32
CA ALA A 170 5.34 -14.17 12.43
C ALA A 170 5.86 -14.31 10.99
N ALA A 171 6.71 -13.38 10.57
CA ALA A 171 7.35 -13.36 9.26
C ALA A 171 8.51 -14.37 9.18
N ASP A 172 9.25 -14.57 10.28
CA ASP A 172 10.31 -15.58 10.41
C ASP A 172 9.70 -17.01 10.41
N LEU A 173 9.56 -17.59 9.22
CA LEU A 173 8.96 -18.91 9.02
C LEU A 173 9.93 -20.03 9.38
N ASN A 174 11.22 -19.78 9.21
CA ASN A 174 12.27 -20.76 9.43
C ASN A 174 12.76 -20.77 10.91
N ALA A 175 12.37 -19.76 11.69
CA ALA A 175 12.70 -19.54 13.10
C ALA A 175 14.21 -19.41 13.37
N ASP A 176 14.98 -18.88 12.43
CA ASP A 176 16.42 -18.65 12.56
C ASP A 176 16.76 -17.31 13.25
N GLY A 177 15.75 -16.48 13.52
CA GLY A 177 15.88 -15.19 14.19
C GLY A 177 16.33 -14.06 13.27
N LYS A 178 16.36 -14.30 11.96
CA LYS A 178 16.66 -13.32 10.92
C LYS A 178 15.60 -13.40 9.83
N LEU A 179 15.45 -12.32 9.05
CA LEU A 179 14.52 -12.30 7.92
C LEU A 179 15.30 -12.39 6.61
N SER A 180 15.00 -13.42 5.83
CA SER A 180 15.36 -13.45 4.41
C SER A 180 14.61 -12.38 3.62
N LYS A 181 14.98 -12.15 2.35
CA LYS A 181 14.29 -11.16 1.50
C LYS A 181 12.78 -11.42 1.42
N GLU A 182 12.39 -12.68 1.28
CA GLU A 182 10.98 -13.07 1.19
C GLU A 182 10.24 -12.86 2.52
N GLU A 183 10.89 -13.13 3.65
CA GLU A 183 10.33 -12.92 4.99
C GLU A 183 10.30 -11.43 5.36
N LEU A 184 11.29 -10.65 4.92
CA LEU A 184 11.29 -9.19 5.06
C LEU A 184 10.14 -8.56 4.27
N SER A 185 9.85 -9.08 3.07
CA SER A 185 8.68 -8.66 2.29
C SER A 185 7.37 -8.95 3.03
N ALA A 186 7.25 -10.11 3.68
CA ALA A 186 6.10 -10.43 4.53
C ALA A 186 6.03 -9.57 5.79
N PHE A 187 7.18 -9.18 6.33
CA PHE A 187 7.27 -8.28 7.47
C PHE A 187 6.86 -6.85 7.11
N LEU A 188 7.26 -6.33 5.94
CA LEU A 188 6.92 -4.97 5.50
C LEU A 188 5.44 -4.89 5.07
N ASN A 189 4.98 -5.84 4.24
CA ASN A 189 3.64 -5.84 3.64
C ASN A 189 2.80 -7.04 4.13
N PRO A 190 2.50 -7.15 5.44
CA PRO A 190 1.82 -8.33 6.01
C PRO A 190 0.44 -8.61 5.38
N GLU A 191 -0.22 -7.60 4.83
CA GLU A 191 -1.49 -7.71 4.10
C GLU A 191 -1.39 -8.56 2.83
N ASN A 192 -0.22 -8.60 2.19
CA ASN A 192 -0.01 -9.41 0.99
C ASN A 192 0.23 -10.90 1.32
N TYR A 193 0.47 -11.22 2.60
CA TYR A 193 0.87 -12.55 3.02
C TYR A 193 -0.14 -13.18 3.99
N LYS A 194 -0.83 -14.22 3.51
CA LYS A 194 -1.86 -14.93 4.27
C LYS A 194 -1.42 -15.44 5.65
N HIS A 195 -0.15 -15.81 5.81
CA HIS A 195 0.37 -16.29 7.10
C HIS A 195 0.50 -15.16 8.14
N MET A 196 0.63 -13.91 7.69
CA MET A 196 0.74 -12.72 8.52
C MET A 196 -0.63 -12.18 8.95
N HIS A 197 -1.70 -12.44 8.18
CA HIS A 197 -3.04 -11.92 8.45
C HIS A 197 -3.54 -12.17 9.86
N LYS A 198 -3.23 -13.34 10.44
CA LYS A 198 -3.61 -13.65 11.81
C LYS A 198 -2.96 -12.69 12.81
N THR A 199 -1.65 -12.47 12.69
CA THR A 199 -0.89 -11.57 13.54
C THR A 199 -1.34 -10.13 13.34
N LEU A 200 -1.59 -9.74 12.10
CA LEU A 200 -2.14 -8.42 11.74
C LEU A 200 -3.45 -8.17 12.47
N VAL A 201 -4.42 -9.08 12.36
CA VAL A 201 -5.70 -8.95 13.07
C VAL A 201 -5.50 -8.92 14.58
N GLU A 202 -4.68 -9.79 15.15
CA GLU A 202 -4.46 -9.82 16.61
C GLU A 202 -3.86 -8.52 17.15
N VAL A 203 -2.89 -7.93 16.44
CA VAL A 203 -2.26 -6.66 16.82
C VAL A 203 -3.23 -5.50 16.64
N THR A 204 -3.90 -5.41 15.48
CA THR A 204 -4.89 -4.35 15.21
C THR A 204 -6.05 -4.38 16.19
N MET A 205 -6.57 -5.57 16.54
CA MET A 205 -7.63 -5.69 17.54
C MET A 205 -7.15 -5.19 18.90
N LYS A 206 -5.95 -5.56 19.34
CA LYS A 206 -5.41 -5.08 20.62
C LYS A 206 -5.22 -3.55 20.66
N GLU A 207 -4.99 -2.92 19.51
CA GLU A 207 -4.84 -1.47 19.40
C GLU A 207 -6.18 -0.73 19.36
N LYS A 208 -7.14 -1.22 18.55
CA LYS A 208 -8.36 -0.51 18.20
C LYS A 208 -9.58 -0.91 19.04
N ASP A 209 -9.66 -2.17 19.51
CA ASP A 209 -10.75 -2.67 20.37
C ASP A 209 -10.57 -2.15 21.81
N LEU A 210 -11.02 -0.92 22.04
CA LEU A 210 -10.90 -0.25 23.34
C LEU A 210 -11.89 -0.83 24.34
N ASN A 211 -13.05 -1.28 23.87
CA ASN A 211 -14.14 -1.77 24.70
C ASN A 211 -14.01 -3.29 25.03
N ASN A 212 -13.08 -3.99 24.37
CA ASN A 212 -12.79 -5.43 24.47
C ASN A 212 -13.99 -6.34 24.16
N ASP A 213 -14.87 -5.93 23.25
CA ASP A 213 -16.03 -6.70 22.82
C ASP A 213 -15.72 -7.69 21.68
N GLY A 214 -14.49 -7.64 21.15
CA GLY A 214 -14.01 -8.52 20.09
C GLY A 214 -14.47 -8.09 18.69
N ALA A 215 -15.00 -6.87 18.54
CA ALA A 215 -15.28 -6.21 17.28
C ALA A 215 -14.63 -4.82 17.25
N ILE A 216 -14.57 -4.20 16.07
CA ILE A 216 -14.18 -2.80 15.93
C ILE A 216 -15.44 -2.04 15.53
N ASP A 217 -15.95 -1.21 16.43
CA ASP A 217 -17.10 -0.35 16.14
C ASP A 217 -16.69 0.89 15.31
N LEU A 218 -17.68 1.61 14.77
CA LEU A 218 -17.41 2.81 13.96
C LEU A 218 -16.59 3.85 14.75
N LYS A 219 -16.81 4.00 16.05
CA LYS A 219 -16.07 4.98 16.85
C LYS A 219 -14.61 4.54 17.03
N GLU A 220 -14.37 3.26 17.22
CA GLU A 220 -13.03 2.65 17.33
C GLU A 220 -12.27 2.69 16.01
N PHE A 221 -12.97 2.47 14.88
CA PHE A 221 -12.40 2.62 13.54
C PHE A 221 -11.98 4.06 13.25
N LEU A 222 -12.85 5.03 13.55
CA LEU A 222 -12.62 6.45 13.27
C LEU A 222 -11.69 7.13 14.31
N GLY A 223 -11.44 6.50 15.46
CA GLY A 223 -10.52 6.96 16.50
C GLY A 223 -10.83 8.38 17.02
N GLU A 224 -9.81 9.23 17.13
CA GLU A 224 -9.94 10.63 17.58
C GLU A 224 -10.81 11.49 16.64
N MET A 225 -10.97 11.08 15.38
CA MET A 225 -11.79 11.81 14.43
C MET A 225 -13.28 11.57 14.63
N ALA A 226 -13.71 10.58 15.44
CA ALA A 226 -15.11 10.28 15.77
C ALA A 226 -15.90 11.52 16.25
N ASP A 227 -15.20 12.48 16.87
CA ASP A 227 -15.82 13.72 17.37
C ASP A 227 -16.02 14.78 16.27
N ASN A 228 -15.45 14.59 15.06
CA ASN A 228 -15.58 15.48 13.91
C ASN A 228 -16.67 15.02 12.92
N SER A 229 -17.90 14.93 13.43
CA SER A 229 -19.12 14.54 12.70
C SER A 229 -19.45 15.34 11.43
N GLN A 230 -18.75 16.44 11.15
CA GLN A 230 -18.95 17.26 9.95
C GLN A 230 -18.02 16.91 8.78
N SER A 231 -17.05 16.01 8.96
CA SER A 231 -16.20 15.61 7.84
C SER A 231 -17.00 14.76 6.83
N GLU A 232 -16.77 14.97 5.54
CA GLU A 232 -17.39 14.16 4.48
C GLU A 232 -17.03 12.67 4.64
N TRP A 233 -15.82 12.39 5.14
CA TRP A 233 -15.34 11.05 5.43
C TRP A 233 -16.17 10.32 6.49
N HIS A 234 -16.60 11.02 7.54
CA HIS A 234 -17.48 10.48 8.58
C HIS A 234 -18.78 9.91 8.01
N LYS A 235 -19.35 10.59 7.02
CA LYS A 235 -20.61 10.19 6.39
C LYS A 235 -20.40 8.98 5.49
N VAL A 236 -19.35 9.01 4.67
CA VAL A 236 -19.01 7.91 3.74
C VAL A 236 -18.75 6.62 4.51
N GLU A 237 -17.93 6.67 5.55
CA GLU A 237 -17.57 5.46 6.30
C GLU A 237 -18.71 4.93 7.17
N SER A 238 -19.51 5.83 7.76
CA SER A 238 -20.73 5.44 8.46
C SER A 238 -21.71 4.70 7.55
N ASP A 239 -21.90 5.18 6.32
CA ASP A 239 -22.78 4.53 5.33
C ASP A 239 -22.22 3.17 4.88
N ARG A 240 -20.89 3.05 4.74
CA ARG A 240 -20.20 1.79 4.42
C ARG A 240 -20.36 0.73 5.52
N LEU A 241 -20.06 1.05 6.78
CA LEU A 241 -20.20 0.07 7.88
C LEU A 241 -21.65 -0.38 8.08
N VAL A 242 -22.63 0.50 7.84
CA VAL A 242 -24.06 0.12 7.83
C VAL A 242 -24.36 -0.86 6.69
N SER A 243 -23.74 -0.70 5.51
CA SER A 243 -23.94 -1.63 4.40
C SER A 243 -23.35 -3.03 4.67
N TYR A 244 -22.25 -3.14 5.42
CA TYR A 244 -21.62 -4.43 5.76
C TYR A 244 -22.31 -5.18 6.91
N SER A 245 -23.19 -4.51 7.66
CA SER A 245 -23.93 -5.09 8.79
C SER A 245 -25.33 -5.62 8.42
N THR A 246 -25.68 -5.59 7.11
CA THR A 246 -26.96 -6.09 6.57
C THR A 246 -26.79 -7.36 5.77
#